data_AF-A0A967HAV0-F1
#
_entry.id   AF-A0A967HAV0-F1
#
_cell.length_a   1.000
_cell.length_b   1.000
_cell.length_c   1.000
_cell.angle_alpha   90.00
_cell.angle_beta   90.00
_cell.angle_gamma   90.00
#
_symmetry.space_group_name_H-M   'P 1'
#
loop_
_entity.id
_entity.type
_entity.pdbx_description
1 polymer ?
#
loop_
_entity_poly.entity_id
_entity_poly.type
_entity_poly.pdbx_seq_one_letter_code
_entity_poly.pdbx_strand_id
1 'polypeptide(L)'
;MSEYGEVELLTQPNVTVRNGSYAYISTGEEFTFIGEIKTEEGNDNNDRTTASLDSVRVGVTLAVTPRVLGDGRIMLEIWPVISSVSGTSSFTVQGASYQVPNIALNE
;
A
#
# COMPACT_ATOMS: atom_id res chain seq x y z
N MET A 1 -13.80 0.23 30.79
CA MET A 1 -14.55 1.01 29.79
C MET A 1 -14.38 0.28 28.48
N SER A 2 -15.47 -0.16 27.86
CA SER A 2 -15.41 -0.89 26.60
C SER A 2 -15.89 0.05 25.51
N GLU A 3 -14.95 0.59 24.74
CA GLU A 3 -15.26 1.38 23.55
C GLU A 3 -15.49 0.39 22.41
N TYR A 4 -16.75 0.19 22.05
CA TYR A 4 -17.13 -0.59 20.87
C TYR A 4 -17.41 0.41 19.75
N GLY A 5 -16.58 0.36 18.72
CA GLY A 5 -16.79 1.06 17.46
C GLY A 5 -16.54 0.10 16.31
N GLU A 6 -17.57 -0.19 15.53
CA GLU A 6 -17.43 -0.90 14.26
C GLU A 6 -17.27 0.15 13.16
N VAL A 7 -16.14 0.11 12.46
CA VAL A 7 -15.85 1.00 11.33
C VAL A 7 -15.78 0.14 10.08
N GLU A 8 -16.62 0.45 9.11
CA GLU A 8 -16.64 -0.23 7.81
C GLU A 8 -16.07 0.69 6.73
N LEU A 9 -15.06 0.21 6.01
CA LEU A 9 -14.49 0.91 4.86
C LEU A 9 -15.12 0.37 3.57
N LEU A 10 -16.06 1.10 2.99
CA LEU A 10 -16.69 0.75 1.72
C LEU A 10 -15.86 1.33 0.55
N THR A 11 -15.15 0.47 -0.18
CA THR A 11 -14.46 0.84 -1.42
C THR A 11 -15.22 0.30 -2.64
N GLN A 12 -15.45 1.15 -3.63
CA GLN A 12 -16.16 0.81 -4.87
C GLN A 12 -15.34 1.21 -6.11
N PRO A 13 -14.26 0.45 -6.41
CA PRO A 13 -13.50 0.66 -7.64
C PRO A 13 -14.38 0.35 -8.87
N ASN A 14 -14.39 1.25 -9.86
CA ASN A 14 -15.15 1.09 -11.11
C ASN A 14 -14.23 1.23 -12.31
N VAL A 15 -14.29 0.28 -13.26
CA VAL A 15 -13.49 0.28 -14.49
C VAL A 15 -14.37 -0.08 -15.69
N THR A 16 -14.18 0.63 -16.81
CA THR A 16 -14.81 0.30 -18.10
C THR A 16 -13.76 -0.28 -19.03
N VAL A 17 -14.03 -1.47 -19.55
CA VAL A 17 -13.11 -2.27 -20.34
C VAL A 17 -13.77 -2.84 -21.58
N ARG A 18 -12.97 -3.11 -22.61
CA ARG A 18 -13.45 -3.78 -23.82
C ARG A 18 -13.52 -5.30 -23.59
N ASN A 19 -14.41 -5.96 -24.31
CA ASN A 19 -14.52 -7.42 -24.31
C ASN A 19 -13.16 -8.09 -24.64
N GLY A 20 -12.74 -9.04 -23.81
CA GLY A 20 -11.49 -9.78 -23.95
C GLY A 20 -10.22 -8.99 -23.62
N SER A 21 -10.33 -7.72 -23.22
CA SER A 21 -9.19 -6.87 -22.91
C SER A 21 -8.91 -6.85 -21.42
N TYR A 22 -7.67 -7.16 -21.03
CA TYR A 22 -7.20 -6.98 -19.66
C TYR A 22 -7.18 -5.48 -19.31
N ALA A 23 -7.62 -5.14 -18.10
CA ALA A 23 -7.27 -3.87 -17.49
C ALA A 23 -7.08 -4.01 -16.00
N TYR A 24 -6.38 -3.03 -15.44
CA TYR A 24 -6.28 -2.86 -14.01
C TYR A 24 -6.52 -1.40 -13.63
N ILE A 25 -7.04 -1.21 -12.43
CA ILE A 25 -7.11 0.09 -11.75
C ILE A 25 -6.45 -0.04 -10.39
N SER A 26 -5.76 1.01 -9.97
CA SER A 26 -5.15 1.10 -8.65
C SER A 26 -5.50 2.47 -8.07
N THR A 27 -6.18 2.48 -6.94
CA THR A 27 -6.57 3.69 -6.21
C THR A 27 -6.05 3.57 -4.80
N GLY A 28 -5.60 4.68 -4.21
CA GLY A 28 -4.96 4.59 -2.92
C GLY A 28 -4.12 5.81 -2.57
N GLU A 29 -3.40 5.67 -1.47
CA GLU A 29 -2.54 6.68 -0.89
C GLU A 29 -1.10 6.18 -0.88
N GLU A 30 -0.15 7.11 -0.96
CA GLU A 30 1.28 6.83 -0.90
C GLU A 30 1.86 7.38 0.40
N PHE A 31 2.43 6.49 1.20
CA PHE A 31 3.05 6.81 2.48
C PHE A 31 4.56 6.79 2.32
N THR A 32 5.21 7.92 2.61
CA THR A 32 6.68 8.03 2.60
C THR A 32 7.21 7.98 4.03
N PHE A 33 8.24 7.17 4.25
CA PHE A 33 8.89 6.97 5.55
C PHE A 33 10.41 6.87 5.39
N ILE A 34 11.15 6.88 6.50
CA ILE A 34 12.60 6.68 6.46
C ILE A 34 12.85 5.17 6.37
N GLY A 35 13.35 4.72 5.22
CA GLY A 35 13.63 3.31 4.95
C GLY A 35 14.99 2.87 5.47
N GLU A 36 15.99 3.75 5.37
CA GLU A 36 17.35 3.44 5.80
C GLU A 36 18.03 4.65 6.45
N ILE A 37 18.78 4.38 7.52
CA ILE A 37 19.70 5.34 8.16
C ILE A 37 21.09 4.71 8.11
N LYS A 38 22.02 5.37 7.42
CA LYS A 38 23.43 4.99 7.38
C LYS A 38 24.25 6.03 8.13
N THR A 39 25.07 5.58 9.06
CA THR A 39 26.09 6.41 9.70
C THR A 39 27.45 5.89 9.28
N GLU A 40 28.22 6.73 8.60
CA GLU A 40 29.60 6.47 8.22
C GLU A 40 30.50 7.17 9.24
N GLU A 41 31.26 6.38 10.01
CA GLU A 41 32.24 6.93 10.95
C GLU A 41 33.42 7.52 10.18
N GLY A 42 33.67 8.82 10.40
CA GLY A 42 34.78 9.54 9.80
C GLY A 42 35.99 9.57 10.74
N ASN A 43 37.20 9.73 10.19
CA ASN A 43 38.36 10.06 11.03
C ASN A 43 38.18 11.48 11.61
N ASP A 44 38.62 11.72 12.85
CA ASP A 44 38.46 13.01 13.58
C ASP A 44 37.00 13.45 13.86
N ASN A 45 36.15 12.57 14.40
CA ASN A 45 34.78 12.93 14.85
C ASN A 45 33.87 13.48 13.73
N ASN A 46 34.17 13.22 12.46
CA ASN A 46 33.38 13.67 11.33
C ASN A 46 32.43 12.58 10.83
N ASP A 47 31.56 12.11 11.71
CA ASP A 47 30.56 11.11 11.36
C ASP A 47 29.52 11.71 10.42
N ARG A 48 29.21 10.99 9.34
CA ARG A 48 28.19 11.38 8.37
C ARG A 48 26.98 10.48 8.49
N THR A 49 25.87 11.03 8.98
CA THR A 49 24.57 10.35 8.96
C THR A 49 23.79 10.75 7.72
N THR A 50 23.37 9.76 6.94
CA THR A 50 22.51 9.92 5.75
C THR A 50 21.23 9.11 5.95
N ALA A 51 20.08 9.72 5.66
CA ALA A 51 18.78 9.06 5.68
C ALA A 51 18.22 8.93 4.25
N SER A 52 17.71 7.75 3.92
CA SER A 52 17.02 7.45 2.67
C SER A 52 15.51 7.34 2.93
N LEU A 53 14.73 7.93 2.03
CA LEU A 53 13.27 7.84 2.06
C LEU A 53 12.79 6.69 1.18
N ASP A 54 11.87 5.90 1.71
CA ASP A 54 11.13 4.88 0.99
C ASP A 54 9.64 5.23 0.99
N SER A 55 8.92 4.74 -0.01
CA SER A 55 7.49 4.99 -0.16
C SER A 55 6.74 3.68 -0.40
N VAL A 56 5.57 3.54 0.22
CA VAL A 56 4.65 2.42 0.03
C VAL A 56 3.29 2.93 -0.37
N ARG A 57 2.69 2.30 -1.39
CA ARG A 57 1.33 2.59 -1.84
C ARG A 57 0.36 1.58 -1.24
N VAL A 58 -0.69 2.08 -0.60
CA VAL A 58 -1.79 1.27 -0.08
C VAL A 58 -3.11 1.71 -0.69
N GLY A 59 -4.07 0.80 -0.79
CA GLY A 59 -5.39 1.05 -1.32
C GLY A 59 -5.93 -0.17 -2.05
N VAL A 60 -6.72 0.04 -3.07
CA VAL A 60 -7.40 -1.02 -3.81
C VAL A 60 -6.83 -1.13 -5.21
N THR A 61 -6.35 -2.32 -5.55
CA THR A 61 -6.01 -2.69 -6.92
C THR A 61 -7.02 -3.73 -7.40
N LEU A 62 -7.55 -3.52 -8.61
CA LEU A 62 -8.51 -4.42 -9.23
C LEU A 62 -8.04 -4.72 -10.65
N ALA A 63 -7.71 -5.98 -10.92
CA ALA A 63 -7.43 -6.45 -12.27
C ALA A 63 -8.64 -7.26 -12.78
N VAL A 64 -9.04 -6.99 -14.02
CA VAL A 64 -10.19 -7.64 -14.66
C VAL A 64 -9.93 -8.02 -16.10
N THR A 65 -10.50 -9.16 -16.50
CA THR A 65 -10.61 -9.58 -17.91
C THR A 65 -12.05 -10.02 -18.18
N PRO A 66 -12.88 -9.17 -18.81
CA PRO A 66 -14.25 -9.55 -19.16
C PRO A 66 -14.28 -10.36 -20.44
N ARG A 67 -15.27 -11.26 -20.56
CA ARG A 67 -15.60 -11.96 -21.79
C ARG A 67 -17.11 -12.05 -21.96
N VAL A 68 -17.62 -11.46 -23.04
CA VAL A 68 -19.02 -11.63 -23.45
C VAL A 68 -19.17 -12.99 -24.13
N LEU A 69 -20.09 -13.80 -23.61
CA LEU A 69 -20.43 -15.13 -24.10
C LEU A 69 -21.49 -15.05 -25.22
N GLY A 70 -21.66 -16.14 -25.96
CA GLY A 70 -22.57 -16.19 -27.12
C GLY A 70 -24.05 -15.98 -26.79
N ASP A 71 -24.44 -16.15 -25.53
CA ASP A 71 -25.78 -15.90 -25.00
C ASP A 71 -25.93 -14.53 -24.31
N GLY A 72 -24.92 -13.66 -24.44
CA GLY A 72 -24.92 -12.32 -23.85
C GLY A 72 -24.53 -12.26 -22.38
N ARG A 73 -24.25 -13.39 -21.71
CA ARG A 73 -23.69 -13.39 -20.35
C ARG A 73 -22.25 -12.87 -20.36
N ILE A 74 -21.83 -12.25 -19.27
CA ILE A 74 -20.45 -11.79 -19.08
C ILE A 74 -19.75 -12.73 -18.12
N MET A 75 -18.69 -13.39 -18.58
CA MET A 75 -17.70 -14.04 -17.74
C MET A 75 -16.67 -12.99 -17.33
N LEU A 76 -16.33 -12.92 -16.05
CA LEU A 76 -15.38 -11.93 -15.55
C LEU A 76 -14.32 -12.65 -14.71
N GLU A 77 -13.07 -12.54 -15.13
CA GLU A 77 -11.94 -12.91 -14.29
C GLU A 77 -11.54 -11.67 -13.49
N ILE A 78 -11.45 -11.79 -12.16
CA ILE A 78 -11.22 -10.67 -11.24
C ILE A 78 -10.13 -11.06 -10.25
N TRP A 79 -9.16 -10.18 -10.05
CA TRP A 79 -8.16 -10.26 -8.99
C TRP A 79 -8.15 -8.94 -8.19
N PRO A 80 -8.87 -8.88 -7.05
CA PRO A 80 -8.81 -7.75 -6.15
C PRO A 80 -7.61 -7.90 -5.21
N VAL A 81 -6.95 -6.79 -4.89
CA VAL A 81 -5.95 -6.69 -3.83
C VAL A 81 -6.25 -5.45 -3.02
N ILE A 82 -6.52 -5.63 -1.73
CA ILE A 82 -6.85 -4.53 -0.81
C ILE A 82 -5.71 -4.42 0.19
N SER A 83 -5.12 -3.24 0.27
CA SER A 83 -4.06 -2.93 1.22
C SER A 83 -4.43 -1.71 2.06
N SER A 84 -4.03 -1.72 3.32
CA SER A 84 -4.26 -0.63 4.26
C SER A 84 -3.11 -0.50 5.25
N VAL A 85 -2.96 0.68 5.86
CA VAL A 85 -2.06 0.85 6.99
C VAL A 85 -2.75 0.30 8.24
N SER A 86 -2.18 -0.75 8.84
CA SER A 86 -2.70 -1.39 10.07
C SER A 86 -2.15 -0.77 11.35
N GLY A 87 -1.12 0.09 11.22
CA GLY A 87 -0.52 0.82 12.32
C GLY A 87 0.84 1.38 11.95
N THR A 88 1.58 1.88 12.94
CA THR A 88 2.97 2.29 12.77
C THR A 88 3.83 1.66 13.85
N SER A 89 5.04 1.24 13.48
CA SER A 89 6.09 0.79 14.38
C SER A 89 7.09 1.92 14.61
N SER A 90 7.52 2.13 15.86
CA SER A 90 8.54 3.13 16.19
C SER A 90 9.93 2.51 16.35
N PHE A 91 10.93 3.15 15.76
CA PHE A 91 12.33 2.76 15.86
C PHE A 91 13.15 3.93 16.38
N THR A 92 14.06 3.69 17.33
CA THR A 92 14.96 4.72 17.84
C THR A 92 16.37 4.48 17.35
N VAL A 93 16.93 5.46 16.64
CA VAL A 93 18.32 5.45 16.16
C VAL A 93 18.97 6.75 16.61
N GLN A 94 20.08 6.64 17.35
CA GLN A 94 20.82 7.79 17.92
C GLN A 94 19.95 8.78 18.73
N GLY A 95 18.93 8.29 19.44
CA GLY A 95 18.05 9.12 20.26
C GLY A 95 16.91 9.82 19.50
N ALA A 96 16.85 9.69 18.17
CA ALA A 96 15.71 10.13 17.35
C ALA A 96 14.74 8.97 17.11
N SER A 97 13.43 9.24 17.19
CA SER A 97 12.37 8.26 16.96
C SER A 97 11.79 8.39 15.54
N TYR A 98 11.66 7.27 14.86
CA TYR A 98 11.17 7.15 13.48
C TYR A 98 9.94 6.26 13.43
N GLN A 99 8.94 6.63 12.62
CA GLN A 99 7.73 5.85 12.43
C GLN A 99 7.73 5.17 11.06
N VAL A 100 7.48 3.87 11.05
CA VAL A 100 7.38 3.05 9.84
C VAL A 100 5.98 2.45 9.77
N PRO A 101 5.26 2.57 8.65
CA PRO A 101 3.91 2.02 8.53
C PRO A 101 3.94 0.49 8.45
N ASN A 102 3.02 -0.15 9.18
CA ASN A 102 2.72 -1.57 9.04
C ASN A 102 1.59 -1.72 8.02
N ILE A 103 1.77 -2.59 7.03
CA ILE A 103 0.82 -2.76 5.94
C ILE A 103 0.04 -4.06 6.15
N ALA A 104 -1.28 -3.96 6.17
CA ALA A 104 -2.17 -5.11 6.05
C ALA A 104 -2.54 -5.31 4.58
N LEU A 105 -2.57 -6.57 4.15
CA LEU A 105 -2.92 -6.99 2.80
C LEU A 105 -4.02 -8.05 2.88
N ASN A 106 -5.06 -7.88 2.07
CA ASN A 106 -6.11 -8.87 1.84
C ASN A 106 -6.14 -9.18 0.33
N GLU A 107 -6.10 -10.47 0.00
CA GLU A 107 -6.15 -11.03 -1.36
C GLU A 107 -7.37 -11.93 -1.53
#